data_AF-A0A1D7TIS1-F1
#
_entry.id   AF-A0A1D7TIS1-F1
#
_cell.length_a   1.000
_cell.length_b   1.000
_cell.length_c   1.000
_cell.angle_alpha   90.00
_cell.angle_beta   90.00
_cell.angle_gamma   90.00
#
_symmetry.space_group_name_H-M   'P 1'
#
loop_
_entity.id
_entity.type
_entity.pdbx_description
1 polymer ?
#
loop_
_entity_poly.entity_id
_entity_poly.type
_entity_poly.pdbx_seq_one_letter_code
_entity_poly.pdbx_strand_id
1 'polypeptide(L)'
;MTTTSRLVRFYLFGDVLVVLLSLFQGGDWLLNTQMAFVCSLLITLASFRSYHTFVTRRVDAGLIPDDKFDKFYEDDKEEDDDEQESVAPSVAKVGFKQSFHNLALSYKSALSLYRIFSYGVLFLAVLFLIRHDTLDAVAFFVGLSVVPLSSFLSVLFVKKGFE
;
A
#
# COMPACT_ATOMS: atom_id res chain seq x y z
N MET A 1 -0.72 13.87 -10.66
CA MET A 1 -2.04 13.19 -10.66
C MET A 1 -2.15 11.99 -11.62
N THR A 2 -1.21 11.80 -12.56
CA THR A 2 -1.28 10.72 -13.57
C THR A 2 -1.08 9.31 -13.00
N THR A 3 -0.16 9.12 -12.06
CA THR A 3 0.18 7.78 -11.50
C THR A 3 -0.95 7.15 -10.69
N THR A 4 -1.63 7.92 -9.82
CA THR A 4 -2.76 7.41 -9.02
C THR A 4 -3.94 6.99 -9.89
N SER A 5 -4.23 7.75 -10.95
CA SER A 5 -5.29 7.39 -11.91
C SER A 5 -4.96 6.10 -12.67
N ARG A 6 -3.68 5.88 -13.02
CA ARG A 6 -3.24 4.61 -13.64
C ARG A 6 -3.45 3.42 -12.70
N LEU A 7 -3.06 3.53 -11.42
CA LEU A 7 -3.24 2.45 -10.43
C LEU A 7 -4.72 2.07 -10.25
N VAL A 8 -5.60 3.07 -10.11
CA VAL A 8 -7.04 2.83 -9.98
C VAL A 8 -7.59 2.10 -11.21
N ARG A 9 -7.12 2.43 -12.42
CA ARG A 9 -7.52 1.70 -13.64
C ARG A 9 -7.11 0.23 -13.58
N PHE A 10 -5.91 -0.08 -13.10
CA PHE A 10 -5.49 -1.48 -12.91
C PHE A 10 -6.35 -2.20 -11.87
N TYR A 11 -6.74 -1.53 -10.79
CA TYR A 11 -7.61 -2.12 -9.77
C TYR A 11 -9.00 -2.44 -10.34
N LEU A 12 -9.59 -1.50 -11.08
CA LEU A 12 -10.88 -1.69 -11.73
C LEU A 12 -10.81 -2.75 -12.84
N PHE A 13 -9.71 -2.81 -13.59
CA PHE A 13 -9.51 -3.85 -14.59
C PHE A 13 -9.44 -5.24 -13.95
N GLY A 14 -8.66 -5.39 -12.87
CA GLY A 14 -8.59 -6.63 -12.10
C GLY A 14 -9.94 -7.03 -11.51
N ASP A 15 -10.70 -6.05 -11.01
CA ASP A 15 -12.04 -6.26 -10.47
C ASP A 15 -13.03 -6.71 -11.56
N VAL A 16 -13.03 -6.08 -12.74
CA VAL A 16 -13.86 -6.52 -13.88
C VAL A 16 -13.59 -7.98 -14.23
N LEU A 17 -12.33 -8.41 -14.23
CA LEU A 17 -11.98 -9.82 -14.46
C LEU A 17 -12.56 -10.73 -13.39
N VAL A 18 -12.49 -10.33 -12.11
CA VAL A 18 -13.08 -11.08 -11.00
C VAL A 18 -14.61 -11.06 -11.03
N VAL A 19 -15.26 -9.98 -11.45
CA VAL A 19 -16.71 -9.91 -11.67
C VAL A 19 -17.13 -10.94 -12.71
N LEU A 20 -16.44 -11.00 -13.85
CA LEU A 20 -16.73 -11.98 -14.90
C LEU A 20 -16.55 -13.43 -14.40
N LEU A 21 -15.48 -13.71 -13.64
CA LEU A 21 -15.27 -15.02 -13.01
C LEU A 21 -16.37 -15.35 -11.98
N SER A 22 -16.79 -14.35 -11.20
CA SER A 22 -17.83 -14.52 -10.18
C SER A 22 -19.19 -14.82 -10.80
N LEU A 23 -19.52 -14.16 -11.91
CA LEU A 23 -20.74 -14.41 -12.67
C LEU A 23 -20.73 -15.81 -13.31
N PHE A 24 -19.57 -16.29 -13.75
CA PHE A 24 -19.41 -17.64 -14.28
C PHE A 24 -19.58 -18.72 -13.19
N GLN A 25 -19.02 -18.49 -12.00
CA GLN A 25 -19.13 -19.43 -10.87
C GLN A 25 -20.55 -19.48 -10.27
N GLY A 26 -21.23 -18.33 -10.20
CA GLY A 26 -22.59 -18.19 -9.67
C GLY A 26 -22.66 -18.22 -8.13
N GLY A 27 -23.90 -18.26 -7.62
CA GLY A 27 -24.17 -18.23 -6.18
C GLY A 27 -23.73 -16.92 -5.51
N ASP A 28 -23.14 -17.02 -4.32
CA ASP A 28 -22.72 -15.86 -3.52
C ASP A 28 -21.35 -15.31 -3.90
N TRP A 29 -20.71 -15.84 -4.97
CA TRP A 29 -19.36 -15.43 -5.38
C TRP A 29 -19.28 -13.93 -5.66
N LEU A 30 -20.26 -13.38 -6.38
CA LEU A 30 -20.27 -11.97 -6.72
C LEU A 30 -20.37 -11.10 -5.46
N LEU A 31 -21.22 -11.46 -4.51
CA LEU A 31 -21.37 -10.70 -3.26
C LEU A 31 -20.05 -10.71 -2.46
N ASN A 32 -19.43 -11.88 -2.32
CA ASN A 32 -18.19 -12.04 -1.56
C ASN A 32 -17.01 -11.32 -2.22
N THR A 33 -16.81 -11.49 -3.52
CA THR A 33 -15.69 -10.87 -4.24
C THR A 33 -15.81 -9.35 -4.24
N GLN A 34 -17.01 -8.82 -4.52
CA GLN A 34 -17.25 -7.39 -4.62
C GLN A 34 -17.14 -6.71 -3.26
N MET A 35 -17.69 -7.31 -2.21
CA MET A 35 -17.57 -6.72 -0.88
C MET A 35 -16.12 -6.76 -0.37
N ALA A 36 -15.38 -7.84 -0.63
CA ALA A 36 -13.96 -7.93 -0.31
C ALA A 36 -13.13 -6.91 -1.11
N PHE A 37 -13.42 -6.74 -2.40
CA PHE A 37 -12.77 -5.75 -3.25
C PHE A 37 -12.98 -4.32 -2.72
N VAL A 38 -14.22 -3.95 -2.39
CA VAL A 38 -14.54 -2.62 -1.82
C VAL A 38 -13.78 -2.40 -0.51
N CYS A 39 -13.73 -3.40 0.38
CA CYS A 39 -12.97 -3.30 1.62
C CYS A 39 -11.46 -3.14 1.36
N SER A 40 -10.90 -3.92 0.43
CA SER A 40 -9.48 -3.86 0.03
C SER A 40 -9.13 -2.49 -0.55
N LEU A 41 -10.01 -1.95 -1.40
CA LEU A 41 -9.86 -0.63 -2.01
C LEU A 41 -9.94 0.47 -0.94
N LEU A 42 -10.91 0.41 -0.03
CA LEU A 42 -11.03 1.37 1.08
C LEU A 42 -9.78 1.36 1.97
N ILE A 43 -9.25 0.18 2.33
CA ILE A 43 -8.03 0.07 3.14
C ILE A 43 -6.83 0.69 2.41
N THR A 44 -6.72 0.42 1.11
CA THR A 44 -5.65 0.97 0.27
C THR A 44 -5.73 2.50 0.18
N LEU A 45 -6.91 3.05 -0.08
CA LEU A 45 -7.14 4.49 -0.15
C LEU A 45 -6.92 5.19 1.19
N ALA A 46 -7.43 4.60 2.29
CA ALA A 46 -7.20 5.09 3.64
C ALA A 46 -5.70 5.09 3.98
N SER A 47 -4.97 4.04 3.56
CA SER A 47 -3.53 3.94 3.76
C SER A 47 -2.77 4.99 2.96
N PHE A 48 -3.13 5.23 1.70
CA PHE A 48 -2.52 6.28 0.89
C PHE A 48 -2.76 7.67 1.49
N ARG A 49 -4.01 7.98 1.87
CA ARG A 49 -4.38 9.26 2.51
C ARG A 49 -3.66 9.45 3.84
N SER A 50 -3.59 8.40 4.65
CA SER A 50 -2.87 8.37 5.93
C SER A 50 -1.40 8.74 5.74
N TYR A 51 -0.74 8.05 4.82
CA TYR A 51 0.66 8.23 4.52
C TYR A 51 0.95 9.63 3.98
N HIS A 52 0.14 10.11 3.02
CA HIS A 52 0.29 11.46 2.49
C HIS A 52 0.18 12.51 3.61
N THR A 53 -0.84 12.41 4.48
CA THR A 53 -1.02 13.35 5.60
C THR A 53 0.19 13.37 6.54
N PHE A 54 0.76 12.19 6.80
CA PHE A 54 1.94 12.04 7.64
C PHE A 54 3.16 12.72 7.03
N VAL A 55 3.44 12.43 5.77
CA VAL A 55 4.60 12.98 5.05
C VAL A 55 4.47 14.50 5.00
N THR A 56 3.32 15.04 4.59
CA THR A 56 3.09 16.50 4.56
C THR A 56 3.33 17.13 5.93
N ARG A 57 2.77 16.56 7.02
CA ARG A 57 2.97 17.09 8.38
C ARG A 57 4.42 17.08 8.82
N ARG A 58 5.21 16.08 8.41
CA ARG A 58 6.65 16.02 8.75
C ARG A 58 7.46 17.03 7.97
N VAL A 59 7.15 17.19 6.68
CA VAL A 59 7.76 18.21 5.82
C VAL A 59 7.46 19.61 6.36
N ASP A 60 6.20 19.91 6.70
CA ASP A 60 5.79 21.20 7.27
C ASP A 60 6.44 21.50 8.62
N ALA A 61 6.73 20.46 9.41
CA ALA A 61 7.40 20.59 10.70
C ALA A 61 8.93 20.76 10.58
N GLY A 62 9.50 20.77 9.37
CA GLY A 62 10.94 20.78 9.15
C GLY A 62 11.65 19.51 9.64
N LEU A 63 10.89 18.45 9.92
CA LEU A 63 11.40 17.15 10.34
C LEU A 63 11.64 16.27 9.11
N ILE A 64 12.33 16.84 8.11
CA ILE A 64 12.83 16.10 6.96
C ILE A 64 13.96 15.22 7.51
N PRO A 65 13.85 13.88 7.45
CA PRO A 65 14.99 13.03 7.79
C PRO A 65 16.18 13.49 6.94
N ASP A 66 17.37 13.68 7.52
CA ASP A 66 18.60 13.84 6.71
C ASP A 66 18.59 12.70 5.69
N ASP A 67 18.49 13.05 4.40
CA ASP A 67 18.16 12.11 3.34
C ASP A 67 19.29 11.08 3.21
N LYS A 68 19.17 9.98 3.95
CA LYS A 68 20.03 8.80 3.81
C LYS A 68 19.83 8.14 2.42
N PHE A 69 18.86 8.63 1.64
CA PHE A 69 18.55 8.17 0.30
C PHE A 69 19.17 9.02 -0.81
N ASP A 70 19.70 10.23 -0.55
CA ASP A 70 20.38 11.03 -1.58
C ASP A 70 21.54 10.25 -2.21
N LYS A 71 22.25 9.45 -1.41
CA LYS A 71 23.31 8.54 -1.88
C LYS A 71 22.86 7.43 -2.83
N PHE A 72 21.58 7.16 -2.95
CA PHE A 72 21.05 6.13 -3.87
C PHE A 72 20.47 6.74 -5.17
N TYR A 73 20.40 8.07 -5.26
CA TYR A 73 19.97 8.79 -6.47
C TYR A 73 21.14 9.49 -7.18
N GLU A 74 22.31 9.58 -6.55
CA GLU A 74 23.58 9.95 -7.19
C GLU A 74 24.23 8.70 -7.83
N ASP A 75 23.61 8.17 -8.87
CA ASP A 75 24.24 7.19 -9.77
C ASP A 75 23.85 7.60 -11.18
N ASP A 76 24.52 8.63 -11.70
CA ASP A 76 24.57 9.04 -13.13
C ASP A 76 25.47 10.29 -13.30
N LYS A 77 26.69 10.26 -12.74
CA LYS A 77 27.78 11.13 -13.21
C LYS A 77 29.07 10.33 -13.33
N GLU A 78 29.39 10.12 -14.59
CA GLU A 78 30.59 9.58 -15.24
C GLU A 78 31.91 9.62 -14.46
N GLU A 79 32.65 8.54 -14.69
CA GLU A 79 34.01 8.16 -14.31
C GLU A 79 35.03 9.32 -14.20
N ASP A 80 35.82 9.31 -13.12
CA ASP A 80 37.29 9.45 -13.22
C ASP A 80 37.96 8.86 -11.96
N ASP A 81 39.01 8.08 -12.20
CA ASP A 81 39.87 7.37 -11.24
C ASP A 81 40.54 8.33 -10.23
N ASP A 82 40.54 7.95 -8.94
CA ASP A 82 41.77 7.83 -8.11
C ASP A 82 41.45 7.57 -6.61
N GLU A 83 42.03 6.47 -6.11
CA GLU A 83 42.54 6.19 -4.76
C GLU A 83 41.70 6.49 -3.48
N GLN A 84 41.26 5.41 -2.84
CA GLN A 84 41.25 5.13 -1.38
C GLN A 84 40.69 6.18 -0.39
N GLU A 85 39.48 5.93 0.13
CA GLU A 85 39.29 5.65 1.57
C GLU A 85 37.90 5.04 1.84
N SER A 86 37.88 3.88 2.51
CA SER A 86 36.68 3.16 2.89
C SER A 86 35.92 3.89 4.00
N VAL A 87 35.04 4.82 3.64
CA VAL A 87 34.09 5.42 4.60
C VAL A 87 33.00 4.41 4.91
N ALA A 88 33.27 3.53 5.87
CA ALA A 88 32.28 2.64 6.47
C ALA A 88 31.04 3.45 6.90
N PRO A 89 29.81 2.95 6.66
CA PRO A 89 28.60 3.67 7.05
C PRO A 89 28.56 3.71 8.57
N SER A 90 28.81 4.89 9.16
CA SER A 90 28.61 5.08 10.58
C SER A 90 27.11 4.95 10.85
N VAL A 91 26.71 3.77 11.32
CA VAL A 91 25.38 3.49 11.82
C VAL A 91 25.18 4.41 13.02
N ALA A 92 24.60 5.58 12.78
CA ALA A 92 24.20 6.50 13.84
C ALA A 92 23.42 5.67 14.89
N LYS A 93 24.01 5.54 16.08
CA LYS A 93 23.42 4.82 17.22
C LYS A 93 22.18 5.61 17.66
N VAL A 94 21.05 5.37 17.00
CA VAL A 94 19.77 5.92 17.43
C VAL A 94 19.45 5.30 18.79
N GLY A 95 19.48 6.12 19.84
CA GLY A 95 19.26 5.65 21.20
C GLY A 95 17.88 4.99 21.33
N PHE A 96 17.77 3.91 22.10
CA PHE A 96 16.53 3.14 22.27
C PHE A 96 15.32 4.02 22.60
N LYS A 97 15.47 5.04 23.47
CA LYS A 97 14.39 5.98 23.79
C LYS A 97 13.95 6.83 22.58
N GLN A 98 14.89 7.28 21.74
CA GLN A 98 14.58 7.99 20.49
C GLN A 98 13.96 7.04 19.46
N SER A 99 14.42 5.80 19.35
CA SER A 99 13.77 4.78 18.50
C SER A 99 12.34 4.50 18.94
N PHE A 100 12.06 4.39 20.24
CA PHE A 100 10.70 4.19 20.76
C PHE A 100 9.83 5.44 20.58
N HIS A 101 10.38 6.64 20.76
CA HIS A 101 9.64 7.89 20.51
C HIS A 101 9.32 8.06 19.02
N ASN A 102 10.32 7.83 18.15
CA ASN A 102 10.14 7.84 16.70
C ASN A 102 9.18 6.74 16.24
N LEU A 103 9.26 5.54 16.82
CA LEU A 103 8.36 4.44 16.50
C LEU A 103 6.94 4.71 16.97
N ALA A 104 6.74 5.24 18.19
CA ALA A 104 5.42 5.63 18.69
C ALA A 104 4.81 6.80 17.88
N LEU A 105 5.62 7.79 17.49
CA LEU A 105 5.18 8.90 16.64
C LEU A 105 4.83 8.42 15.22
N SER A 106 5.62 7.48 14.68
CA SER A 106 5.36 6.85 13.38
C SER A 106 4.15 5.91 13.45
N TYR A 107 3.95 5.22 14.57
CA TYR A 107 2.85 4.29 14.81
C TYR A 107 1.52 5.03 14.99
N LYS A 108 1.51 6.17 15.70
CA LYS A 108 0.35 7.06 15.79
C LYS A 108 -0.07 7.62 14.42
N SER A 109 0.87 7.66 13.47
CA SER A 109 0.59 8.07 12.10
C SER A 109 0.32 6.93 11.11
N ALA A 110 0.84 5.73 11.37
CA ALA A 110 0.55 4.51 10.62
C ALA A 110 -0.84 3.94 11.01
N LEU A 111 -1.24 4.12 12.28
CA LEU A 111 -2.60 3.91 12.76
C LEU A 111 -3.44 5.17 12.58
N SER A 112 -3.56 5.66 11.33
CA SER A 112 -4.55 6.71 11.11
C SER A 112 -5.94 6.18 11.42
N LEU A 113 -6.77 7.08 11.96
CA LEU A 113 -8.19 6.84 12.20
C LEU A 113 -8.88 6.27 10.95
N TYR A 114 -8.48 6.71 9.76
CA TYR A 114 -8.98 6.22 8.48
C TYR A 114 -8.70 4.72 8.28
N ARG A 115 -7.48 4.25 8.59
CA ARG A 115 -7.14 2.83 8.42
C ARG A 115 -7.89 1.94 9.41
N ILE A 116 -7.99 2.39 10.67
CA ILE A 116 -8.78 1.70 11.71
C ILE A 116 -10.24 1.61 11.28
N PHE A 117 -10.80 2.71 10.77
CA PHE A 117 -12.16 2.74 10.24
C PHE A 117 -12.35 1.75 9.09
N SER A 118 -11.43 1.70 8.11
CA SER A 118 -11.51 0.76 6.99
C SER A 118 -11.42 -0.71 7.43
N TYR A 119 -10.58 -1.04 8.42
CA TYR A 119 -10.58 -2.39 9.01
C TYR A 119 -11.87 -2.69 9.78
N GLY A 120 -12.46 -1.68 10.43
CA GLY A 120 -13.79 -1.79 11.02
C GLY A 120 -14.86 -2.13 9.98
N VAL A 121 -14.84 -1.46 8.82
CA VAL A 121 -15.73 -1.77 7.69
C VAL A 121 -15.50 -3.19 7.19
N LEU A 122 -14.25 -3.62 7.01
CA LEU A 122 -13.91 -5.00 6.64
C LEU A 122 -14.48 -6.02 7.64
N PHE A 123 -14.30 -5.75 8.94
CA PHE A 123 -14.80 -6.60 10.01
C PHE A 123 -16.33 -6.70 9.97
N LEU A 124 -17.04 -5.58 9.82
CA LEU A 124 -18.49 -5.54 9.70
C LEU A 124 -18.99 -6.26 8.43
N ALA A 125 -18.29 -6.12 7.31
CA ALA A 125 -18.61 -6.82 6.06
C ALA A 125 -18.52 -8.35 6.23
N VAL A 126 -17.47 -8.84 6.89
CA VAL A 126 -17.32 -10.27 7.19
C VAL A 126 -18.43 -10.73 8.14
N LEU A 127 -18.73 -9.98 9.20
CA LEU A 127 -19.83 -10.31 10.11
C LEU A 127 -21.17 -10.33 9.40
N PHE A 128 -21.40 -9.41 8.46
CA PHE A 128 -22.61 -9.39 7.64
C PHE A 128 -22.75 -10.66 6.80
N LEU A 129 -21.67 -11.11 6.14
CA LEU A 129 -21.68 -12.36 5.37
C LEU A 129 -21.94 -13.58 6.25
N ILE A 130 -21.30 -13.65 7.43
CA ILE A 130 -21.51 -14.73 8.40
C ILE A 130 -22.96 -14.72 8.90
N ARG A 131 -23.53 -13.55 9.16
CA ARG A 131 -24.89 -13.41 9.69
C ARG A 131 -25.97 -13.92 8.72
N HIS A 132 -25.69 -13.86 7.41
CA HIS A 132 -26.58 -14.31 6.35
C HIS A 132 -26.25 -15.71 5.82
N ASP A 133 -25.23 -16.39 6.35
CA ASP A 133 -24.75 -17.70 5.88
C ASP A 133 -24.33 -17.70 4.39
N THR A 134 -23.91 -16.54 3.89
CA THR A 134 -23.49 -16.33 2.48
C THR A 134 -21.98 -16.17 2.36
N LEU A 135 -21.20 -16.46 3.40
CA LEU A 135 -19.74 -16.31 3.36
C LEU A 135 -19.11 -17.45 2.56
N ASP A 136 -18.60 -17.13 1.38
CA ASP A 136 -17.67 -18.00 0.65
C ASP A 136 -16.25 -17.46 0.86
N ALA A 137 -15.48 -18.16 1.69
CA ALA A 137 -14.13 -17.75 2.04
C ALA A 137 -13.21 -17.67 0.82
N VAL A 138 -13.35 -18.57 -0.15
CA VAL A 138 -12.51 -18.58 -1.36
C VAL A 138 -12.82 -17.36 -2.20
N ALA A 139 -14.11 -17.12 -2.48
CA ALA A 139 -14.55 -15.93 -3.22
C ALA A 139 -14.12 -14.64 -2.53
N PHE A 140 -14.25 -14.57 -1.20
CA PHE A 140 -13.86 -13.40 -0.42
C PHE A 140 -12.35 -13.12 -0.53
N PHE A 141 -11.49 -14.12 -0.37
CA PHE A 141 -10.04 -13.95 -0.50
C PHE A 141 -9.61 -13.62 -1.94
N VAL A 142 -10.29 -14.18 -2.95
CA VAL A 142 -10.08 -13.80 -4.35
C VAL A 142 -10.34 -12.30 -4.54
N GLY A 143 -11.49 -11.80 -4.10
CA GLY A 143 -11.81 -10.36 -4.16
C GLY A 143 -10.83 -9.49 -3.36
N LEU A 144 -10.42 -9.94 -2.17
CA LEU A 144 -9.46 -9.22 -1.33
C LEU A 144 -8.08 -9.07 -2.02
N SER A 145 -7.66 -10.10 -2.75
CA SER A 145 -6.37 -10.18 -3.44
C SER A 145 -6.26 -9.29 -4.68
N VAL A 146 -7.38 -8.83 -5.24
CA VAL A 146 -7.42 -8.03 -6.48
C VAL A 146 -6.51 -6.80 -6.37
N VAL A 147 -6.62 -6.03 -5.29
CA VAL A 147 -5.88 -4.77 -5.14
C VAL A 147 -4.37 -5.02 -4.96
N PRO A 148 -3.90 -5.92 -4.08
CA PRO A 148 -2.48 -6.29 -3.99
C PRO A 148 -1.91 -6.84 -5.31
N LEU A 149 -2.62 -7.77 -5.96
CA LEU A 149 -2.15 -8.39 -7.21
C LEU A 149 -2.11 -7.40 -8.36
N SER A 150 -3.13 -6.56 -8.50
CA SER A 150 -3.17 -5.50 -9.52
C SER A 150 -2.08 -4.44 -9.29
N SER A 151 -1.79 -4.11 -8.03
CA SER A 151 -0.67 -3.22 -7.68
C SER A 151 0.67 -3.83 -8.12
N PHE A 152 0.90 -5.11 -7.79
CA PHE A 152 2.11 -5.81 -8.18
C PHE A 152 2.25 -5.89 -9.71
N LEU A 153 1.17 -6.21 -10.40
CA LEU A 153 1.14 -6.28 -11.86
C LEU A 153 1.44 -4.92 -12.50
N SER A 154 0.87 -3.83 -11.96
CA SER A 154 1.14 -2.48 -12.46
C SER A 154 2.63 -2.12 -12.41
N VAL A 155 3.34 -2.54 -11.35
CA VAL A 155 4.79 -2.31 -11.22
C VAL A 155 5.58 -3.15 -12.24
N LEU A 156 5.17 -4.39 -12.47
CA LEU A 156 5.79 -5.24 -13.50
C LEU A 156 5.62 -4.65 -14.90
N PHE A 157 4.45 -4.11 -15.24
CA PHE A 157 4.21 -3.49 -16.54
C PHE A 157 5.05 -2.22 -16.72
N VAL A 158 5.17 -1.38 -15.70
CA VAL A 158 6.02 -0.18 -15.73
C VAL A 158 7.50 -0.54 -15.89
N LYS A 159 8.00 -1.56 -15.17
CA LYS A 159 9.40 -2.00 -15.26
C LYS A 159 9.75 -2.60 -16.63
N LYS A 160 8.77 -3.14 -17.36
CA LYS A 160 8.98 -3.85 -18.63
C LYS A 160 8.94 -2.95 -19.87
N GLY A 161 8.87 -1.62 -19.69
CA GLY A 161 9.02 -0.65 -20.79
C GLY A 161 7.83 -0.58 -21.76
N PHE A 162 6.64 -1.02 -21.36
CA PHE A 162 5.42 -0.77 -22.14
C PHE A 162 4.88 0.62 -21.79
N GLU A 163 5.47 1.66 -22.39
CA GLU A 163 4.83 2.97 -22.56
C GLU A 163 3.82 2.96 -23.72
#